data_AF-E6X7L0-F1
#
_entry.id   AF-E6X7L0-F1
#
_cell.length_a   1.000
_cell.length_b   1.000
_cell.length_c   1.000
_cell.angle_alpha   90.00
_cell.angle_beta   90.00
_cell.angle_gamma   90.00
#
_symmetry.space_group_name_H-M   'P 1'
#
loop_
_entity.id
_entity.type
_entity.pdbx_description
1 polymer ?
#
loop_
_entity_poly.entity_id
_entity_poly.type
_entity_poly.pdbx_seq_one_letter_code
_entity_poly.pdbx_strand_id
1 'polypeptide(L)'
;MEDLEEMQIIPLNGRYEFEVRKDGFLNTAGYGGPKKRGSWSIDIRNGEQEFFATIFRAAHHYYYNNIKGLRRPPNNGVLKTQLKLRAVFETNSDTNGSHCAACRFFGINSAIRIYNPTRNTMDLYGTIIHELAHASHWNMDRSGYNGADDYVVESWARGVQWELTRMVYSGYQPPYFNEYTGVVQDMIDGISGVDQVSGYSIRQIEDALDGQDNWNGWRINIKNKHTNGTENNLEALFNIWK
;
A
#
# COMPACT_ATOMS: atom_id res chain seq x y z
N MET A 1 27.34 -1.06 16.36
CA MET A 1 27.95 -0.33 15.24
C MET A 1 27.22 -0.88 14.03
N GLU A 2 26.03 -0.33 13.79
CA GLU A 2 25.11 -0.77 12.74
C GLU A 2 25.02 0.34 11.73
N ASP A 3 25.20 -0.06 10.47
CA ASP A 3 25.32 0.80 9.31
C ASP A 3 24.04 1.60 9.09
N LEU A 4 24.17 2.92 9.24
CA LEU A 4 23.19 3.89 8.82
C LEU A 4 23.30 3.98 7.29
N GLU A 5 22.42 3.27 6.58
CA GLU A 5 22.28 3.45 5.13
C GLU A 5 22.01 4.93 4.83
N GLU A 6 22.97 5.53 4.12
CA GLU A 6 22.88 6.89 3.60
C GLU A 6 21.64 7.01 2.72
N MET A 7 20.63 7.71 3.22
CA MET A 7 19.51 8.19 2.42
C MET A 7 20.02 9.29 1.48
N GLN A 8 20.47 8.89 0.29
CA GLN A 8 20.91 9.78 -0.77
C GLN A 8 19.69 10.50 -1.37
N ILE A 9 19.44 11.74 -0.92
CA ILE A 9 18.33 12.57 -1.42
C ILE A 9 18.82 13.49 -2.57
N ILE A 10 18.21 13.25 -3.76
CA ILE A 10 18.05 14.04 -5.01
C ILE A 10 19.26 14.26 -5.95
N PRO A 11 19.34 13.51 -7.06
CA PRO A 11 19.74 14.05 -8.36
C PRO A 11 18.53 14.72 -9.02
N LEU A 12 18.63 16.03 -9.29
CA LEU A 12 17.62 16.87 -9.94
C LEU A 12 17.31 16.50 -11.42
N ASN A 13 17.59 15.28 -11.89
CA ASN A 13 17.45 14.89 -13.30
C ASN A 13 17.02 13.42 -13.57
N GLY A 14 16.40 12.73 -12.62
CA GLY A 14 15.73 11.43 -12.86
C GLY A 14 14.22 11.53 -12.63
N ARG A 15 13.39 11.16 -13.62
CA ARG A 15 11.93 11.14 -13.43
C ARG A 15 11.52 9.90 -12.62
N TYR A 16 11.02 10.09 -11.41
CA TYR A 16 10.43 9.02 -10.60
C TYR A 16 9.17 8.44 -11.27
N GLU A 17 8.77 7.22 -10.89
CA GLU A 17 7.54 6.55 -11.37
C GLU A 17 6.26 7.18 -10.80
N PHE A 18 6.41 7.96 -9.72
CA PHE A 18 5.33 8.69 -9.07
C PHE A 18 5.70 10.17 -8.84
N GLU A 19 4.69 11.02 -8.68
CA GLU A 19 4.83 12.43 -8.31
C GLU A 19 3.93 12.77 -7.13
N VAL A 20 4.49 13.36 -6.08
CA VAL A 20 3.70 13.90 -4.95
C VAL A 20 3.32 15.35 -5.25
N ARG A 21 2.02 15.65 -5.28
CA ARG A 21 1.47 16.99 -5.56
C ARG A 21 0.63 17.46 -4.39
N LYS A 22 0.71 18.74 -4.03
CA LYS A 22 -0.25 19.36 -3.12
C LYS A 22 -1.61 19.52 -3.84
N ASP A 23 -2.72 19.29 -3.14
CA ASP A 23 -4.03 19.53 -3.75
C ASP A 23 -4.30 21.03 -3.95
N GLY A 24 -4.93 21.38 -5.07
CA GLY A 24 -5.40 22.75 -5.34
C GLY A 24 -4.47 23.73 -6.08
N PHE A 25 -3.20 23.43 -6.41
CA PHE A 25 -2.38 24.36 -7.25
C PHE A 25 -1.30 23.62 -8.07
N LEU A 26 -0.84 24.24 -9.18
CA LEU A 26 0.15 23.72 -10.16
C LEU A 26 1.58 23.46 -9.61
N ASN A 27 1.75 23.29 -8.30
CA ASN A 27 3.05 23.13 -7.66
C ASN A 27 3.25 21.69 -7.17
N THR A 28 4.28 21.01 -7.67
CA THR A 28 4.83 19.79 -7.06
C THR A 28 5.13 20.06 -5.58
N ALA A 29 4.87 19.09 -4.70
CA ALA A 29 5.21 19.23 -3.28
C ALA A 29 6.73 19.34 -3.16
N GLY A 30 7.24 20.57 -3.03
CA GLY A 30 8.66 20.88 -3.00
C GLY A 30 9.03 21.48 -1.65
N TYR A 31 10.02 20.88 -0.99
CA TYR A 31 10.72 21.51 0.13
C TYR A 31 11.94 22.23 -0.44
N GLY A 32 11.94 23.57 -0.40
CA GLY A 32 13.03 24.42 -0.89
C GLY A 32 14.22 24.43 0.06
N GLY A 33 14.80 23.25 0.31
CA GLY A 33 15.80 22.98 1.34
C GLY A 33 16.92 24.03 1.46
N PRO A 34 17.65 24.03 2.58
CA PRO A 34 18.76 24.97 2.74
C PRO A 34 19.72 24.83 1.56
N LYS A 35 20.07 25.95 0.93
CA LYS A 35 20.90 26.00 -0.29
C LYS A 35 22.34 25.56 0.00
N LYS A 36 22.59 24.25 0.06
CA LYS A 36 23.90 23.64 0.39
C LYS A 36 24.24 22.53 -0.63
N ARG A 37 25.53 22.28 -0.85
CA ARG A 37 26.03 21.13 -1.63
C ARG A 37 26.53 20.06 -0.64
N GLY A 38 25.76 18.99 -0.42
CA GLY A 38 26.07 17.86 0.50
C GLY A 38 24.85 17.01 0.85
N SER A 39 25.04 15.83 1.48
CA SER A 39 23.98 14.91 1.90
C SER A 39 22.92 15.58 2.77
N TRP A 40 21.65 15.29 2.47
CA TRP A 40 20.51 16.00 3.02
C TRP A 40 19.77 15.14 4.05
N SER A 41 20.21 15.20 5.31
CA SER A 41 19.53 14.56 6.45
C SER A 41 18.71 15.62 7.18
N ILE A 42 17.46 15.85 6.73
CA ILE A 42 16.53 16.72 7.44
C ILE A 42 15.59 15.86 8.29
N ASP A 43 15.58 16.16 9.59
CA ASP A 43 14.55 15.70 10.50
C ASP A 43 13.31 16.58 10.32
N ILE A 44 12.40 16.14 9.46
CA ILE A 44 11.15 16.84 9.20
C ILE A 44 10.14 16.41 10.27
N ARG A 45 9.96 17.25 11.29
CA ARG A 45 9.01 17.00 12.38
C ARG A 45 7.79 17.92 12.27
N ASN A 46 6.61 17.32 12.35
CA ASN A 46 5.30 17.96 12.40
C ASN A 46 4.86 18.67 11.11
N GLY A 47 3.56 18.66 10.87
CA GLY A 47 2.91 19.48 9.83
C GLY A 47 3.00 18.92 8.41
N GLU A 48 2.76 19.80 7.43
CA GLU A 48 2.59 19.46 6.01
C GLU A 48 3.81 18.77 5.39
N GLN A 49 5.01 19.09 5.88
CA GLN A 49 6.24 18.52 5.34
C GLN A 49 6.45 17.07 5.80
N GLU A 50 6.11 16.72 7.03
CA GLU A 50 6.16 15.33 7.52
C GLU A 50 5.14 14.47 6.75
N PHE A 51 3.97 15.03 6.48
CA PHE A 51 2.94 14.41 5.66
C PHE A 51 3.47 14.08 4.25
N PHE A 52 4.04 15.05 3.53
CA PHE A 52 4.61 14.81 2.21
C PHE A 52 5.80 13.85 2.22
N ALA A 53 6.69 13.96 3.22
CA ALA A 53 7.82 13.06 3.38
C ALA A 53 7.36 11.61 3.60
N THR A 54 6.28 11.41 4.36
CA THR A 54 5.70 10.08 4.60
C THR A 54 5.10 9.49 3.34
N ILE A 55 4.37 10.29 2.56
CA ILE A 55 3.86 9.90 1.23
C ILE A 55 5.00 9.46 0.32
N PHE A 56 6.06 10.27 0.24
CA PHE A 56 7.22 9.94 -0.56
C PHE A 56 7.91 8.64 -0.09
N ARG A 57 8.13 8.48 1.22
CA ARG A 57 8.80 7.29 1.79
C ARG A 57 8.04 6.00 1.52
N ALA A 58 6.71 6.01 1.65
CA ALA A 58 5.88 4.84 1.37
C ALA A 58 5.86 4.51 -0.13
N ALA A 59 5.72 5.52 -0.99
CA ALA A 59 5.78 5.34 -2.44
C ALA A 59 7.15 4.83 -2.90
N HIS A 60 8.24 5.42 -2.38
CA HIS A 60 9.59 4.97 -2.67
C HIS A 60 9.82 3.51 -2.26
N HIS A 61 9.33 3.10 -1.09
CA HIS A 61 9.39 1.71 -0.65
C HIS A 61 8.68 0.80 -1.68
N TYR A 62 7.43 1.11 -2.01
CA TYR A 62 6.66 0.28 -2.94
C TYR A 62 7.27 0.26 -4.35
N TYR A 63 7.88 1.34 -4.85
CA TYR A 63 8.44 1.33 -6.22
C TYR A 63 9.86 0.76 -6.32
N TYR A 64 10.72 1.01 -5.33
CA TYR A 64 12.17 0.87 -5.51
C TYR A 64 12.86 -0.06 -4.50
N ASN A 65 12.29 -0.24 -3.31
CA ASN A 65 12.91 -1.09 -2.29
C ASN A 65 12.50 -2.56 -2.47
N ASN A 66 13.06 -3.45 -1.65
CA ASN A 66 12.57 -4.82 -1.56
C ASN A 66 11.10 -4.84 -1.09
N ILE A 67 10.21 -5.45 -1.88
CA ILE A 67 8.78 -5.63 -1.55
C ILE A 67 8.37 -7.10 -1.57
N LYS A 68 9.31 -8.00 -1.26
CA LYS A 68 9.07 -9.45 -1.22
C LYS A 68 8.56 -10.04 -2.54
N GLY A 69 8.99 -9.44 -3.66
CA GLY A 69 8.67 -9.91 -5.01
C GLY A 69 7.28 -9.52 -5.53
N LEU A 70 6.51 -8.70 -4.81
CA LEU A 70 5.22 -8.17 -5.28
C LEU A 70 5.35 -7.45 -6.63
N ARG A 71 4.27 -7.44 -7.41
CA ARG A 71 4.17 -6.60 -8.61
C ARG A 71 4.19 -5.13 -8.20
N ARG A 72 4.77 -4.28 -9.05
CA ARG A 72 4.84 -2.84 -8.82
C ARG A 72 3.55 -2.17 -9.33
N PRO A 73 3.16 -1.02 -8.74
CA PRO A 73 2.16 -0.15 -9.33
C PRO A 73 2.59 0.32 -10.74
N PRO A 74 1.69 0.94 -11.53
CA PRO A 74 1.98 1.31 -12.91
C PRO A 74 3.26 2.15 -13.05
N ASN A 75 4.23 1.64 -13.82
CA ASN A 75 5.41 2.41 -14.20
C ASN A 75 5.08 3.40 -15.33
N ASN A 76 5.85 4.49 -15.40
CA ASN A 76 5.94 5.35 -16.55
C ASN A 76 6.32 4.56 -17.80
N GLY A 77 5.85 5.05 -18.94
CA GLY A 77 6.27 4.60 -20.24
C GLY A 77 6.10 5.71 -21.25
N VAL A 78 6.51 5.48 -22.50
CA VAL A 78 6.39 6.49 -23.57
C VAL A 78 4.95 7.00 -23.74
N LEU A 79 3.96 6.17 -23.39
CA LEU A 79 2.52 6.49 -23.42
C LEU A 79 1.82 6.33 -22.05
N LYS A 80 2.55 5.97 -20.99
CA LYS A 80 2.00 5.79 -19.64
C LYS A 80 2.50 6.93 -18.74
N THR A 81 1.57 7.70 -18.20
CA THR A 81 1.90 8.86 -17.37
C THR A 81 2.19 8.46 -15.93
N GLN A 82 2.98 9.30 -15.25
CA GLN A 82 3.41 9.16 -13.87
C GLN A 82 2.23 9.07 -12.91
N LEU A 83 2.29 8.12 -11.96
CA LEU A 83 1.28 8.01 -10.90
C LEU A 83 1.34 9.26 -10.03
N LYS A 84 0.25 10.03 -9.97
CA LYS A 84 0.23 11.25 -9.14
C LYS A 84 -0.39 10.94 -7.79
N LEU A 85 0.33 11.26 -6.72
CA LEU A 85 -0.14 11.18 -5.34
C LEU A 85 -0.49 12.61 -4.90
N ARG A 86 -1.78 12.93 -4.88
CA ARG A 86 -2.32 14.22 -4.43
C ARG A 86 -2.48 14.22 -2.92
N ALA A 87 -1.68 15.03 -2.26
CA ALA A 87 -1.65 15.20 -0.84
C ALA A 87 -2.54 16.38 -0.43
N VAL A 88 -3.61 16.08 0.31
CA VAL A 88 -4.61 17.01 0.83
C VAL A 88 -4.35 17.22 2.32
N PHE A 89 -3.65 18.30 2.66
CA PHE A 89 -3.34 18.66 4.05
C PHE A 89 -4.45 19.56 4.63
N GLU A 90 -5.63 18.98 4.88
CA GLU A 90 -6.77 19.67 5.50
C GLU A 90 -7.20 18.94 6.77
N THR A 91 -7.38 19.69 7.87
CA THR A 91 -7.95 19.16 9.12
C THR A 91 -9.43 18.93 8.92
N ASN A 92 -9.88 17.68 8.93
CA ASN A 92 -11.29 17.35 8.76
C ASN A 92 -12.04 17.79 10.02
N SER A 93 -12.84 18.86 9.96
CA SER A 93 -13.56 19.44 11.09
C SER A 93 -14.89 18.76 11.42
N ASP A 94 -15.17 17.60 10.84
CA ASP A 94 -16.44 16.90 11.02
C ASP A 94 -16.38 15.91 12.18
N THR A 95 -17.15 16.22 13.24
CA THR A 95 -17.38 15.46 14.48
C THR A 95 -18.16 14.15 14.30
N ASN A 96 -18.20 13.61 13.09
CA ASN A 96 -18.68 12.27 12.77
C ASN A 96 -17.60 11.60 11.93
N GLY A 97 -16.49 11.24 12.58
CA GLY A 97 -15.27 10.63 12.02
C GLY A 97 -15.48 9.24 11.41
N SER A 98 -16.52 9.10 10.60
CA SER A 98 -16.85 7.95 9.78
C SER A 98 -15.78 7.78 8.72
N HIS A 99 -14.83 6.90 9.02
CA HIS A 99 -14.18 5.98 8.10
C HIS A 99 -14.33 6.32 6.60
N CYS A 100 -13.57 7.32 6.13
CA CYS A 100 -13.23 7.42 4.72
C CYS A 100 -11.82 6.82 4.53
N ALA A 101 -11.60 5.59 4.99
CA ALA A 101 -10.52 4.76 4.47
C ALA A 101 -10.74 4.54 2.97
N ALA A 102 -12.01 4.36 2.61
CA ALA A 102 -12.53 4.49 1.25
C ALA A 102 -12.65 5.95 0.79
N CYS A 103 -11.63 6.81 0.97
CA CYS A 103 -11.53 8.06 0.20
C CYS A 103 -10.97 7.79 -1.22
N ARG A 104 -11.63 6.79 -1.82
CA ARG A 104 -11.99 6.53 -3.22
C ARG A 104 -10.90 6.78 -4.24
N PHE A 105 -10.32 5.66 -4.69
CA PHE A 105 -9.99 5.37 -6.08
C PHE A 105 -11.08 5.90 -7.03
N PHE A 106 -11.03 7.19 -7.37
CA PHE A 106 -11.80 7.75 -8.48
C PHE A 106 -10.94 7.69 -9.73
N GLY A 107 -11.10 6.58 -10.44
CA GLY A 107 -10.71 6.44 -11.83
C GLY A 107 -9.23 6.16 -12.01
N ILE A 108 -8.97 5.29 -12.94
CA ILE A 108 -7.67 5.18 -13.59
C ILE A 108 -7.52 6.39 -14.53
N ASN A 109 -7.52 7.57 -13.92
CA ASN A 109 -7.29 8.87 -14.51
C ASN A 109 -6.49 9.72 -13.52
N SER A 110 -5.18 9.61 -13.66
CA SER A 110 -4.16 10.59 -13.28
C SER A 110 -3.88 10.93 -11.81
N ALA A 111 -4.63 10.53 -10.77
CA ALA A 111 -4.19 10.79 -9.37
C ALA A 111 -4.87 9.97 -8.24
N ILE A 112 -4.08 9.50 -7.26
CA ILE A 112 -4.51 9.01 -5.92
C ILE A 112 -4.57 10.19 -4.96
N ARG A 113 -5.66 10.38 -4.21
CA ARG A 113 -5.77 11.46 -3.21
C ARG A 113 -5.55 10.91 -1.79
N ILE A 114 -4.74 11.60 -1.00
CA ILE A 114 -4.35 11.21 0.35
C ILE A 114 -4.67 12.40 1.27
N TYR A 115 -5.49 12.18 2.28
CA TYR A 115 -5.86 13.22 3.25
C TYR A 115 -4.99 13.10 4.50
N ASN A 116 -4.77 14.20 5.23
CA ASN A 116 -4.08 14.20 6.52
C ASN A 116 -5.03 14.26 7.73
N PRO A 117 -5.68 13.17 8.15
CA PRO A 117 -6.69 13.20 9.21
C PRO A 117 -6.09 13.13 10.62
N THR A 118 -5.00 13.86 10.94
CA THR A 118 -4.34 13.83 12.27
C THR A 118 -3.71 12.47 12.68
N ARG A 119 -3.51 11.55 11.73
CA ARG A 119 -2.96 10.20 11.98
C ARG A 119 -1.46 10.23 12.25
N ASN A 120 -0.99 9.31 13.12
CA ASN A 120 0.44 9.03 13.31
C ASN A 120 1.08 8.63 11.97
N THR A 121 2.32 9.06 11.73
CA THR A 121 3.14 8.74 10.56
C THR A 121 3.15 7.27 10.18
N MET A 122 3.10 6.34 11.15
CA MET A 122 2.99 4.90 10.89
C MET A 122 1.69 4.52 10.18
N ASP A 123 0.54 5.03 10.63
CA ASP A 123 -0.77 4.73 10.05
C ASP A 123 -0.94 5.38 8.68
N LEU A 124 -0.41 6.59 8.53
CA LEU A 124 -0.34 7.28 7.24
C LEU A 124 0.48 6.45 6.25
N TYR A 125 1.68 6.02 6.65
CA TYR A 125 2.54 5.16 5.84
C TYR A 125 1.81 3.90 5.37
N GLY A 126 1.16 3.19 6.29
CA GLY A 126 0.38 1.99 5.95
C GLY A 126 -0.79 2.28 5.02
N THR A 127 -1.48 3.40 5.21
CA THR A 127 -2.55 3.84 4.30
C THR A 127 -2.01 4.06 2.88
N ILE A 128 -0.85 4.69 2.73
CA ILE A 128 -0.26 4.91 1.39
C ILE A 128 0.11 3.59 0.72
N ILE A 129 0.65 2.62 1.48
CA ILE A 129 0.94 1.28 0.96
C ILE A 129 -0.35 0.57 0.50
N HIS A 130 -1.44 0.69 1.26
CA HIS A 130 -2.76 0.14 0.90
C HIS A 130 -3.22 0.66 -0.47
N GLU A 131 -3.19 1.98 -0.66
CA GLU A 131 -3.59 2.58 -1.94
C GLU A 131 -2.68 2.19 -3.11
N LEU A 132 -1.38 2.02 -2.86
CA LEU A 132 -0.45 1.54 -3.87
C LEU A 132 -0.67 0.06 -4.20
N ALA A 133 -1.16 -0.74 -3.25
CA ALA A 133 -1.55 -2.12 -3.49
C ALA A 133 -2.77 -2.22 -4.41
N HIS A 134 -3.76 -1.34 -4.24
CA HIS A 134 -4.88 -1.19 -5.19
C HIS A 134 -4.37 -0.84 -6.59
N ALA A 135 -3.47 0.14 -6.71
CA ALA A 135 -2.88 0.53 -7.99
C ALA A 135 -2.08 -0.62 -8.64
N SER A 136 -1.35 -1.41 -7.85
CA SER A 136 -0.63 -2.60 -8.32
C SER A 136 -1.58 -3.69 -8.79
N HIS A 137 -2.62 -3.99 -8.03
CA HIS A 137 -3.65 -4.98 -8.39
C HIS A 137 -4.34 -4.58 -9.70
N TRP A 138 -4.73 -3.31 -9.84
CA TRP A 138 -5.29 -2.78 -11.07
C TRP A 138 -4.34 -2.90 -12.28
N ASN A 139 -3.04 -2.70 -12.08
CA ASN A 139 -2.02 -2.84 -13.11
C ASN A 139 -1.79 -4.30 -13.54
N MET A 140 -1.98 -5.23 -12.60
CA MET A 140 -1.88 -6.68 -12.82
C MET A 140 -3.04 -7.19 -13.66
N ASP A 141 -4.28 -6.94 -13.22
CA ASP A 141 -5.49 -7.35 -13.92
C ASP A 141 -6.58 -6.28 -13.82
N ARG A 142 -6.63 -5.42 -14.84
CA ARG A 142 -7.63 -4.36 -14.93
C ARG A 142 -9.06 -4.89 -14.99
N SER A 143 -9.29 -6.01 -15.65
CA SER A 143 -10.65 -6.52 -15.86
C SER A 143 -11.16 -7.19 -14.60
N GLY A 144 -10.36 -8.08 -14.01
CA GLY A 144 -10.67 -8.72 -12.73
C GLY A 144 -10.86 -7.68 -11.64
N TYR A 145 -9.94 -6.72 -11.50
CA TYR A 145 -10.05 -5.66 -10.50
C TYR A 145 -11.37 -4.87 -10.59
N ASN A 146 -11.75 -4.45 -11.81
CA ASN A 146 -12.96 -3.64 -11.99
C ASN A 146 -14.26 -4.41 -11.73
N GLY A 147 -14.24 -5.74 -11.86
CA GLY A 147 -15.37 -6.61 -11.59
C GLY A 147 -15.31 -7.29 -10.22
N ALA A 148 -14.28 -7.01 -9.42
CA ALA A 148 -14.01 -7.74 -8.20
C ALA A 148 -14.93 -7.34 -7.03
N ASP A 149 -15.23 -8.31 -6.18
CA ASP A 149 -15.87 -8.10 -4.89
C ASP A 149 -14.98 -7.25 -3.99
N ASP A 150 -15.56 -6.30 -3.26
CA ASP A 150 -14.83 -5.41 -2.33
C ASP A 150 -13.96 -6.20 -1.34
N TYR A 151 -14.42 -7.36 -0.87
CA TYR A 151 -13.65 -8.26 0.00
C TYR A 151 -12.31 -8.66 -0.63
N VAL A 152 -12.28 -9.01 -1.92
CA VAL A 152 -11.03 -9.40 -2.62
C VAL A 152 -10.08 -8.22 -2.69
N VAL A 153 -10.60 -7.08 -3.15
CA VAL A 153 -9.82 -5.87 -3.39
C VAL A 153 -9.24 -5.32 -2.08
N GLU A 154 -10.08 -5.12 -1.07
CA GLU A 154 -9.68 -4.50 0.20
C GLU A 154 -8.87 -5.45 1.09
N SER A 155 -9.17 -6.75 1.11
CA SER A 155 -8.38 -7.72 1.89
C SER A 155 -6.98 -7.91 1.32
N TRP A 156 -6.84 -7.93 -0.01
CA TRP A 156 -5.52 -7.96 -0.65
C TRP A 156 -4.70 -6.74 -0.27
N ALA A 157 -5.25 -5.54 -0.45
CA ALA A 157 -4.55 -4.31 -0.14
C ALA A 157 -4.20 -4.19 1.35
N ARG A 158 -5.10 -4.66 2.23
CA ARG A 158 -4.87 -4.72 3.67
C ARG A 158 -3.70 -5.63 4.04
N GLY A 159 -3.59 -6.78 3.38
CA GLY A 159 -2.47 -7.70 3.53
C GLY A 159 -1.13 -7.11 3.12
N VAL A 160 -1.10 -6.43 1.96
CA VAL A 160 0.10 -5.72 1.49
C VAL A 160 0.47 -4.57 2.43
N GLN A 161 -0.53 -3.83 2.92
CA GLN A 161 -0.35 -2.79 3.93
C GLN A 161 0.34 -3.34 5.17
N TRP A 162 -0.15 -4.44 5.75
CA TRP A 162 0.50 -5.09 6.89
C TRP A 162 1.94 -5.51 6.55
N GLU A 163 2.11 -6.26 5.45
CA GLU A 163 3.37 -6.94 5.13
C GLU A 163 4.52 -5.99 4.81
N LEU A 164 4.27 -4.92 4.04
CA LEU A 164 5.32 -3.95 3.70
C LEU A 164 5.52 -2.93 4.83
N THR A 165 4.46 -2.48 5.50
CA THR A 165 4.62 -1.48 6.58
C THR A 165 5.41 -2.06 7.74
N ARG A 166 5.21 -3.33 8.09
CA ARG A 166 5.97 -3.99 9.17
C ARG A 166 7.46 -4.17 8.87
N MET A 167 7.89 -4.07 7.61
CA MET A 167 9.32 -4.03 7.27
C MET A 167 10.00 -2.74 7.74
N VAL A 168 9.23 -1.66 7.93
CA VAL A 168 9.72 -0.37 8.46
C VAL A 168 9.33 -0.19 9.93
N TYR A 169 8.16 -0.70 10.32
CA TYR A 169 7.56 -0.55 11.64
C TYR A 169 7.20 -1.92 12.20
N SER A 170 8.14 -2.64 12.82
CA SER A 170 8.01 -4.08 13.16
C SER A 170 6.77 -4.49 13.95
N GLY A 171 6.18 -3.58 14.75
CA GLY A 171 4.95 -3.81 15.52
C GLY A 171 3.66 -3.37 14.82
N TYR A 172 3.70 -3.03 13.53
CA TYR A 172 2.56 -2.52 12.80
C TYR A 172 1.43 -3.56 12.68
N GLN A 173 0.23 -3.14 13.05
CA GLN A 173 -1.00 -3.94 12.93
C GLN A 173 -2.11 -3.02 12.42
N PRO A 174 -2.64 -3.25 11.21
CA PRO A 174 -3.77 -2.47 10.74
C PRO A 174 -5.06 -2.93 11.43
N PRO A 175 -6.08 -2.07 11.52
CA PRO A 175 -7.40 -2.48 12.00
C PRO A 175 -8.09 -3.40 10.98
N TYR A 176 -8.75 -4.44 11.50
CA TYR A 176 -9.55 -5.39 10.71
C TYR A 176 -11.05 -5.21 10.99
N PHE A 177 -11.84 -4.99 9.94
CA PHE A 177 -13.29 -4.81 10.02
C PHE A 177 -13.92 -4.90 8.63
N ASN A 178 -15.10 -5.53 8.54
CA ASN A 178 -15.85 -5.70 7.29
C ASN A 178 -14.98 -6.29 6.15
N GLU A 179 -14.87 -5.59 5.03
CA GLU A 179 -14.07 -5.96 3.86
C GLU A 179 -12.55 -5.86 4.06
N TYR A 180 -12.08 -5.22 5.14
CA TYR A 180 -10.68 -5.12 5.51
C TYR A 180 -10.29 -6.30 6.41
N THR A 181 -10.04 -7.45 5.81
CA THR A 181 -9.80 -8.69 6.57
C THR A 181 -8.31 -8.95 6.85
N GLY A 182 -8.04 -9.81 7.84
CA GLY A 182 -6.69 -10.31 8.16
C GLY A 182 -6.27 -11.53 7.35
N VAL A 183 -7.06 -11.96 6.34
CA VAL A 183 -6.87 -13.23 5.62
C VAL A 183 -5.45 -13.41 5.07
N VAL A 184 -4.84 -12.34 4.56
CA VAL A 184 -3.49 -12.38 3.98
C VAL A 184 -2.42 -12.45 5.07
N GLN A 185 -2.62 -11.75 6.19
CA GLN A 185 -1.72 -11.83 7.33
C GLN A 185 -1.69 -13.26 7.86
N ASP A 186 -2.86 -13.85 8.10
CA ASP A 186 -2.99 -15.20 8.67
C ASP A 186 -2.33 -16.24 7.77
N MET A 187 -2.53 -16.15 6.44
CA MET A 187 -1.84 -17.03 5.48
C MET A 187 -0.31 -16.96 5.55
N ILE A 188 0.25 -15.84 6.04
CA ILE A 188 1.69 -15.60 6.12
C ILE A 188 2.23 -15.95 7.51
N ASP A 189 1.67 -15.38 8.58
CA ASP A 189 2.27 -15.40 9.92
C ASP A 189 1.93 -16.66 10.73
N GLY A 190 0.79 -17.31 10.47
CA GLY A 190 0.29 -18.43 11.25
C GLY A 190 -0.01 -18.08 12.71
N ILE A 191 -0.31 -16.81 13.01
CA ILE A 191 -0.62 -16.31 14.35
C ILE A 191 -2.02 -15.69 14.37
N SER A 192 -3.07 -16.49 14.59
CA SER A 192 -3.94 -16.36 15.78
C SER A 192 -5.08 -17.40 15.84
N GLY A 193 -5.04 -18.25 16.88
CA GLY A 193 -6.19 -18.82 17.60
C GLY A 193 -7.15 -19.80 16.89
N VAL A 194 -7.46 -19.63 15.61
CA VAL A 194 -8.52 -20.36 14.89
C VAL A 194 -8.08 -20.78 13.49
N ASP A 195 -7.33 -19.96 12.77
CA ASP A 195 -6.82 -20.37 11.47
C ASP A 195 -5.59 -21.28 11.62
N GLN A 196 -5.61 -22.38 10.89
CA GLN A 196 -4.52 -23.35 10.83
C GLN A 196 -3.80 -23.21 9.50
N VAL A 197 -3.62 -21.97 9.03
CA VAL A 197 -3.03 -21.67 7.72
C VAL A 197 -1.75 -20.86 7.94
N SER A 198 -0.66 -21.23 7.29
CA SER A 198 0.58 -20.47 7.39
C SER A 198 1.55 -20.82 6.26
N GLY A 199 2.64 -20.06 6.14
CA GLY A 199 3.75 -20.41 5.27
C GLY A 199 3.53 -20.07 3.79
N TYR A 200 2.48 -19.33 3.45
CA TYR A 200 2.43 -18.68 2.15
C TYR A 200 3.33 -17.44 2.15
N SER A 201 4.03 -17.20 1.04
CA SER A 201 4.62 -15.90 0.78
C SER A 201 3.58 -14.95 0.21
N ILE A 202 3.73 -13.66 0.46
CA ILE A 202 2.82 -12.66 -0.13
C ILE A 202 2.82 -12.69 -1.67
N ARG A 203 3.94 -13.11 -2.28
CA ARG A 203 4.05 -13.33 -3.72
C ARG A 203 3.13 -14.45 -4.23
N GLN A 204 3.10 -15.59 -3.54
CA GLN A 204 2.21 -16.70 -3.89
C GLN A 204 0.74 -16.28 -3.79
N ILE A 205 0.41 -15.50 -2.75
CA ILE A 205 -0.94 -14.97 -2.56
C ILE A 205 -1.31 -14.01 -3.70
N GLU A 206 -0.39 -13.14 -4.13
CA GLU A 206 -0.57 -12.25 -5.29
C GLU A 206 -0.74 -13.03 -6.61
N ASP A 207 0.07 -14.07 -6.83
CA ASP A 207 -0.01 -14.89 -8.04
C ASP A 207 -1.34 -15.63 -8.16
N ALA A 208 -1.93 -16.01 -7.04
CA ALA A 208 -3.27 -16.57 -7.00
C ALA A 208 -4.39 -15.52 -7.12
N LEU A 209 -4.10 -14.25 -6.88
CA LEU A 209 -5.07 -13.17 -7.07
C LEU A 209 -5.25 -12.82 -8.57
N ASP A 210 -4.19 -12.96 -9.37
CA ASP A 210 -4.19 -12.67 -10.80
C ASP A 210 -5.32 -13.43 -11.54
N GLY A 211 -6.23 -12.68 -12.16
CA GLY A 211 -7.40 -13.21 -12.87
C GLY A 211 -8.60 -13.56 -11.99
N GLN A 212 -8.61 -13.21 -10.69
CA GLN A 212 -9.70 -13.52 -9.76
C GLN A 212 -10.43 -12.25 -9.35
N ASP A 213 -11.77 -12.31 -9.43
CA ASP A 213 -12.66 -11.21 -9.07
C ASP A 213 -13.49 -11.52 -7.80
N ASN A 214 -13.63 -12.78 -7.40
CA ASN A 214 -14.49 -13.16 -6.29
C ASN A 214 -13.74 -13.95 -5.21
N TRP A 215 -14.25 -13.85 -3.98
CA TRP A 215 -13.62 -14.39 -2.76
C TRP A 215 -13.30 -15.88 -2.85
N ASN A 216 -14.25 -16.67 -3.36
CA ASN A 216 -14.09 -18.11 -3.46
C ASN A 216 -13.14 -18.51 -4.59
N GLY A 217 -13.17 -17.77 -5.71
CA GLY A 217 -12.24 -17.92 -6.82
C GLY A 217 -10.81 -17.73 -6.35
N TRP A 218 -10.53 -16.64 -5.63
CA TRP A 218 -9.20 -16.37 -5.08
C TRP A 218 -8.70 -17.49 -4.17
N ARG A 219 -9.53 -17.94 -3.22
CA ARG A 219 -9.23 -19.09 -2.34
C ARG A 219 -8.87 -20.35 -3.11
N ILE A 220 -9.70 -20.74 -4.08
CA ILE A 220 -9.50 -21.93 -4.91
C ILE A 220 -8.21 -21.79 -5.71
N ASN A 221 -7.93 -20.60 -6.24
CA ASN A 221 -6.72 -20.35 -7.02
C ASN A 221 -5.45 -20.45 -6.16
N ILE A 222 -5.50 -20.01 -4.90
CA ILE A 222 -4.38 -20.17 -3.94
C ILE A 222 -4.07 -21.66 -3.77
N LYS A 223 -5.09 -22.47 -3.48
CA LYS A 223 -4.96 -23.91 -3.31
C LYS A 223 -4.42 -24.61 -4.56
N ASN A 224 -4.85 -24.19 -5.75
CA ASN A 224 -4.49 -24.84 -7.00
C ASN A 224 -3.09 -24.47 -7.51
N LYS A 225 -2.66 -23.22 -7.29
CA LYS A 225 -1.36 -22.73 -7.80
C LYS A 225 -0.17 -23.09 -6.89
N HIS A 226 -0.42 -23.30 -5.61
CA HIS A 226 0.65 -23.45 -4.63
C HIS A 226 0.39 -24.61 -3.69
N THR A 227 1.29 -25.60 -3.72
CA THR A 227 1.30 -26.67 -2.72
C THR A 227 1.77 -26.10 -1.38
N ASN A 228 0.95 -26.22 -0.35
CA ASN A 228 1.28 -25.80 1.01
C ASN A 228 0.70 -26.80 2.02
N GLY A 229 1.46 -27.13 3.07
CA GLY A 229 1.05 -28.10 4.09
C GLY A 229 -0.24 -27.75 4.84
N THR A 230 -0.67 -26.49 4.80
CA THR A 230 -1.90 -26.00 5.45
C THR A 230 -3.01 -25.63 4.46
N GLU A 231 -2.89 -25.94 3.17
CA GLU A 231 -3.85 -25.54 2.13
C GLU A 231 -5.28 -26.06 2.35
N ASN A 232 -5.43 -27.17 3.07
CA ASN A 232 -6.75 -27.73 3.41
C ASN A 232 -7.54 -26.87 4.40
N ASN A 233 -6.87 -25.96 5.11
CA ASN A 233 -7.49 -25.06 6.08
C ASN A 233 -7.90 -23.71 5.47
N LEU A 234 -7.61 -23.46 4.19
CA LEU A 234 -7.98 -22.22 3.48
C LEU A 234 -9.49 -21.96 3.48
N GLU A 235 -10.31 -23.01 3.42
CA GLU A 235 -11.77 -22.88 3.49
C GLU A 235 -12.23 -22.32 4.83
N ALA A 236 -11.73 -22.88 5.93
CA ALA A 236 -12.05 -22.40 7.26
C ALA A 236 -11.58 -20.94 7.45
N LEU A 237 -10.36 -20.62 7.01
CA LEU A 237 -9.81 -19.26 7.07
C LEU A 237 -10.69 -18.25 6.31
N PHE A 238 -11.03 -18.53 5.05
CA PHE A 238 -11.83 -17.61 4.24
C PHE A 238 -13.27 -17.44 4.76
N ASN A 239 -13.81 -18.43 5.48
CA ASN A 239 -15.13 -18.35 6.13
C ASN A 239 -15.10 -17.58 7.46
N ILE A 240 -13.96 -17.50 8.14
CA ILE A 240 -13.84 -16.69 9.37
C ILE A 240 -13.89 -15.19 9.03
N TRP A 241 -13.34 -14.82 7.89
CA TRP A 241 -13.21 -13.43 7.45
C TRP A 241 -14.39 -12.91 6.62
N LYS A 242 -15.36 -13.76 6.28
CA LYS A 242 -16.52 -13.40 5.44
C LYS A 242 -17.83 -13.84 6.11
#